data_AF-A0A5C5PQX5-F1
#
_entry.id   AF-A0A5C5PQX5-F1
#
_cell.length_a   1.000
_cell.length_b   1.000
_cell.length_c   1.000
_cell.angle_alpha   90.00
_cell.angle_beta   90.00
_cell.angle_gamma   90.00
#
_symmetry.space_group_name_H-M   'P 1'
#
loop_
_entity.id
_entity.type
_entity.pdbx_description
1 polymer ?
#
loop_
_entity_poly.entity_id
_entity_poly.type
_entity_poly.pdbx_seq_one_letter_code
_entity_poly.pdbx_strand_id
1 'polypeptide(L)'
;MKGLGVAVLVVGVFVVLGAMIMDVSVPSGIGRVNNIGLMSERQNYIIIGAVLSIAGLLMLVLGRRQSVPALDVSDSKACPMCAETIKRAAIKCRYCGADVSASEVSDQRAIEESTNSYISPEWLSERVESSRAAYLILPTVIVCFILIFFLSKM
;
A
#
# COMPACT_ATOMS: atom_id res chain seq x y z
N MET A 1 -4.41 -0.32 7.48
CA MET A 1 -3.70 -1.61 7.50
C MET A 1 -3.01 -1.93 6.18
N LYS A 2 -3.02 -1.00 5.21
CA LYS A 2 -2.49 -1.21 3.85
C LYS A 2 -0.99 -1.53 3.86
N GLY A 3 -0.18 -0.83 4.64
CA GLY A 3 1.26 -1.11 4.74
C GLY A 3 1.58 -2.54 5.21
N LEU A 4 0.85 -3.03 6.22
CA LEU A 4 1.00 -4.41 6.69
C LEU A 4 0.50 -5.43 5.64
N GLY A 5 -0.63 -5.13 4.97
CA GLY A 5 -1.15 -5.97 3.89
C GLY A 5 -0.18 -6.09 2.70
N VAL A 6 0.44 -4.97 2.28
CA VAL A 6 1.49 -4.97 1.24
C VAL A 6 2.69 -5.79 1.71
N ALA A 7 3.18 -5.58 2.93
CA ALA A 7 4.33 -6.32 3.45
C ALA A 7 4.08 -7.84 3.45
N VAL A 8 2.92 -8.28 3.95
CA VAL A 8 2.54 -9.70 3.99
C VAL A 8 2.39 -10.28 2.58
N LEU A 9 1.76 -9.54 1.66
CA LEU A 9 1.61 -9.97 0.27
C LEU A 9 2.97 -10.13 -0.43
N VAL A 10 3.87 -9.16 -0.27
CA VAL A 10 5.21 -9.20 -0.85
C VAL A 10 5.99 -10.40 -0.32
N VAL A 11 5.98 -10.62 1.00
CA VAL A 11 6.63 -11.80 1.60
C VAL A 11 6.03 -13.10 1.06
N GLY A 12 4.70 -13.21 0.96
CA GLY A 12 4.03 -14.38 0.41
C GLY A 12 4.45 -14.69 -1.02
N VAL A 13 4.50 -13.66 -1.88
CA VAL A 13 4.92 -13.81 -3.29
C VAL A 13 6.38 -14.26 -3.39
N PHE A 14 7.28 -13.69 -2.59
CA PHE A 14 8.68 -14.11 -2.58
C PHE A 14 8.86 -15.57 -2.12
N VAL A 15 8.07 -16.04 -1.15
CA VAL A 15 8.09 -17.45 -0.73
C VAL A 15 7.64 -18.36 -1.88
N VAL A 16 6.58 -17.99 -2.62
CA VAL A 16 6.13 -18.78 -3.78
C VAL A 16 7.20 -18.84 -4.86
N LEU A 17 7.80 -17.70 -5.22
CA LEU A 17 8.87 -17.66 -6.22
C LEU A 17 10.10 -18.48 -5.79
N GLY A 18 10.49 -18.38 -4.51
CA GLY A 18 11.57 -19.19 -3.95
C GLY A 18 11.28 -20.69 -4.02
N ALA A 19 10.05 -21.11 -3.70
CA ALA A 19 9.63 -22.50 -3.81
C ALA A 19 9.62 -22.98 -5.28
N MET A 20 9.25 -22.12 -6.22
CA MET A 20 9.33 -22.44 -7.66
C MET A 20 10.76 -22.61 -8.16
N ILE A 21 11.76 -22.05 -7.49
CA ILE A 21 13.18 -22.20 -7.87
C ILE A 21 13.83 -23.44 -7.21
N MET A 22 13.23 -24.02 -6.18
CA MET A 22 13.76 -25.18 -5.47
C MET A 22 13.89 -26.42 -6.39
N ASP A 23 15.09 -26.98 -6.47
CA ASP A 23 15.35 -28.26 -7.12
C ASP A 23 14.87 -29.41 -6.22
N VAL A 24 14.06 -30.29 -6.79
CA VAL A 24 13.46 -31.44 -6.11
C VAL A 24 14.13 -32.76 -6.47
N SER A 25 15.22 -32.70 -7.22
CA SER A 25 15.94 -33.88 -7.69
C SER A 25 17.23 -34.12 -6.93
N VAL A 26 17.55 -35.41 -6.76
CA VAL A 26 18.81 -35.87 -6.17
C VAL A 26 19.54 -36.79 -7.14
N PRO A 27 20.89 -36.79 -7.15
CA PRO A 27 21.65 -37.74 -7.96
C PRO A 27 21.44 -39.17 -7.43
N SER A 28 21.20 -40.09 -8.35
CA SER A 28 21.16 -41.54 -8.12
C SER A 28 22.12 -42.22 -9.09
N GLY A 29 22.49 -43.47 -8.83
CA GLY A 29 23.44 -44.22 -9.66
C GLY A 29 23.03 -44.40 -11.13
N ILE A 30 21.78 -44.10 -11.49
CA ILE A 30 21.22 -44.24 -12.85
C ILE A 30 20.77 -42.87 -13.43
N GLY A 31 21.05 -41.76 -12.74
CA GLY A 31 20.67 -40.41 -13.17
C GLY A 31 20.05 -39.58 -12.05
N ARG A 32 19.42 -38.45 -12.37
CA ARG A 32 18.67 -37.65 -11.38
C ARG A 32 17.27 -38.20 -11.25
N VAL A 33 16.83 -38.39 -10.00
CA VAL A 33 15.46 -38.81 -9.68
C VAL A 33 14.82 -37.75 -8.80
N ASN A 34 13.53 -37.48 -9.02
CA ASN A 34 12.78 -36.59 -8.15
C ASN A 34 12.52 -37.26 -6.80
N ASN A 35 12.92 -36.57 -5.74
CA ASN A 35 12.71 -37.03 -4.39
C ASN A 35 11.31 -36.62 -3.92
N ILE A 36 10.51 -37.61 -3.49
CA ILE A 36 9.14 -37.40 -3.03
C ILE A 36 9.09 -36.44 -1.83
N GLY A 37 10.08 -36.54 -0.93
CA GLY A 37 10.21 -35.67 0.24
C GLY A 37 10.51 -34.22 -0.13
N LEU A 38 11.50 -33.99 -1.02
CA LEU A 38 11.81 -32.65 -1.53
C LEU A 38 10.63 -32.05 -2.30
N MET A 39 9.87 -32.88 -3.03
CA MET A 39 8.68 -32.42 -3.73
C MET A 39 7.55 -32.02 -2.74
N SER A 40 7.38 -32.78 -1.66
CA SER A 40 6.47 -32.44 -0.55
C SER A 40 6.89 -31.15 0.16
N GLU A 41 8.19 -30.96 0.38
CA GLU A 41 8.74 -29.73 0.98
C GLU A 41 8.48 -28.51 0.10
N ARG A 42 8.74 -28.61 -1.21
CA ARG A 42 8.39 -27.58 -2.19
C ARG A 42 6.89 -27.25 -2.14
N GLN A 43 6.04 -28.27 -2.08
CA GLN A 43 4.59 -28.10 -2.01
C GLN A 43 4.16 -27.39 -0.72
N ASN A 44 4.76 -27.72 0.42
CA ASN A 44 4.48 -27.04 1.69
C ASN A 44 4.83 -25.55 1.62
N TYR A 45 5.99 -25.19 1.05
CA TYR A 45 6.35 -23.78 0.87
C TYR A 45 5.42 -23.05 -0.10
N ILE A 46 4.98 -23.70 -1.19
CA ILE A 46 3.98 -23.14 -2.12
C ILE A 46 2.67 -22.87 -1.39
N ILE A 47 2.19 -23.82 -0.57
CA ILE A 47 0.94 -23.66 0.20
C ILE A 47 1.05 -22.48 1.17
N ILE A 48 2.14 -22.43 1.95
CA ILE A 48 2.37 -21.33 2.92
C ILE A 48 2.44 -19.98 2.19
N GLY A 49 3.21 -19.89 1.10
CA GLY A 49 3.34 -18.67 0.31
C GLY A 49 2.02 -18.23 -0.33
N ALA A 50 1.20 -19.17 -0.82
CA ALA A 50 -0.11 -18.90 -1.38
C ALA A 50 -1.08 -18.36 -0.32
N VAL A 51 -1.14 -18.98 0.86
CA VAL A 51 -1.97 -18.52 1.98
C VAL A 51 -1.58 -17.11 2.42
N LEU A 52 -0.28 -16.83 2.56
CA LEU A 52 0.22 -15.48 2.90
C LEU A 52 -0.15 -14.46 1.83
N SER A 53 -0.01 -14.80 0.55
CA SER A 53 -0.35 -13.92 -0.57
C SER A 53 -1.83 -13.58 -0.58
N ILE A 54 -2.70 -14.58 -0.36
CA ILE A 54 -4.15 -14.40 -0.27
C ILE A 54 -4.51 -13.53 0.95
N ALA A 55 -3.93 -13.80 2.11
CA ALA A 55 -4.17 -13.02 3.32
C ALA A 55 -3.75 -11.55 3.15
N GLY A 56 -2.56 -11.30 2.58
CA GLY A 56 -2.09 -9.95 2.26
C GLY A 56 -3.00 -9.23 1.27
N LEU A 57 -3.45 -9.92 0.21
CA LEU A 57 -4.39 -9.37 -0.77
C LEU A 57 -5.73 -9.01 -0.11
N LEU A 58 -6.27 -9.90 0.71
CA LEU A 58 -7.53 -9.71 1.41
C LEU A 58 -7.45 -8.49 2.36
N MET A 59 -6.34 -8.33 3.08
CA MET A 59 -6.10 -7.16 3.93
C MET A 59 -5.99 -5.84 3.14
N LEU A 60 -5.56 -5.87 1.87
CA LEU A 60 -5.54 -4.69 1.01
C LEU A 60 -6.92 -4.33 0.48
N VAL A 61 -7.68 -5.33 0.03
CA VAL A 61 -9.02 -5.16 -0.55
C VAL A 61 -10.02 -4.73 0.53
N LEU A 62 -10.04 -5.41 1.67
CA LEU A 62 -10.97 -5.12 2.77
C LEU A 62 -10.48 -3.98 3.69
N GLY A 63 -9.19 -3.64 3.65
CA GLY A 63 -8.56 -2.65 4.53
C GLY A 63 -8.74 -1.18 4.11
N ARG A 64 -9.65 -0.89 3.18
CA ARG A 64 -9.99 0.46 2.74
C ARG A 64 -10.74 1.19 3.86
N ARG A 65 -10.01 1.66 4.87
CA ARG A 65 -10.57 2.60 5.86
C ARG A 65 -11.00 3.85 5.11
N GLN A 66 -12.31 4.08 5.06
CA GLN A 66 -12.86 5.39 4.77
C GLN A 66 -12.28 6.32 5.84
N SER A 67 -11.49 7.31 5.42
CA SER A 67 -11.24 8.47 6.26
C SER A 67 -12.61 9.06 6.55
N VAL A 68 -13.11 8.86 7.77
CA VAL A 68 -14.19 9.71 8.27
C VAL A 68 -13.62 11.12 8.15
N PRO A 69 -14.16 11.99 7.28
CA PRO A 69 -13.73 13.38 7.28
C PRO A 69 -13.91 13.85 8.72
N ALA A 70 -12.86 14.40 9.31
CA ALA A 70 -13.00 15.06 10.60
C ALA A 70 -14.10 16.10 10.40
N LEU A 71 -15.31 15.78 10.88
CA LEU A 71 -16.38 16.75 10.97
C LEU A 71 -15.81 17.82 11.89
N ASP A 72 -15.51 18.96 11.30
CA ASP A 72 -15.11 20.14 12.03
C ASP A 72 -16.34 20.55 12.85
N VAL A 73 -16.45 20.01 14.06
CA VAL A 73 -17.54 20.25 15.02
C VAL A 73 -17.36 21.63 15.67
N SER A 74 -17.03 22.63 14.87
CA SER A 74 -17.43 24.00 15.19
C SER A 74 -18.79 24.22 14.52
N ASP A 75 -19.85 23.80 15.21
CA ASP A 75 -21.24 24.18 14.91
C ASP A 75 -21.49 25.69 15.07
N SER A 76 -20.43 26.46 15.32
CA SER A 76 -20.42 27.89 15.48
C SER A 76 -19.51 28.57 14.46
N LYS A 77 -19.93 29.75 14.01
CA LYS A 77 -19.17 30.71 13.22
C LYS A 77 -19.31 32.08 13.88
N ALA A 78 -18.33 32.96 13.76
CA ALA A 78 -18.49 34.35 14.18
C ALA A 78 -19.40 35.10 13.18
N CYS A 79 -20.28 35.95 13.69
CA CYS A 79 -21.07 36.84 12.84
C CYS A 79 -20.15 37.92 12.22
N PRO A 80 -20.15 38.13 10.88
CA PRO A 80 -19.26 39.12 10.23
C PRO A 80 -19.60 40.57 10.60
N MET A 81 -20.80 40.83 11.11
CA MET A 81 -21.27 42.19 11.41
C MET A 81 -21.00 42.62 12.85
N CYS A 82 -21.06 41.69 13.81
CA CYS A 82 -20.93 42.00 15.23
C CYS A 82 -19.98 41.08 16.00
N ALA A 83 -19.28 40.17 15.32
CA ALA A 83 -18.33 39.19 15.87
C ALA A 83 -18.89 38.20 16.91
N GLU A 84 -20.19 38.23 17.19
CA GLU A 84 -20.83 37.32 18.14
C GLU A 84 -20.83 35.87 17.62
N THR A 85 -20.70 34.91 18.53
CA THR A 85 -20.66 33.49 18.17
C THR A 85 -22.07 33.01 17.84
N ILE A 86 -22.32 32.69 16.56
CA ILE A 86 -23.62 32.22 16.07
C ILE A 86 -23.50 30.80 15.54
N LYS A 87 -24.63 30.07 15.45
CA LYS A 87 -24.61 28.74 14.82
C LYS A 87 -24.18 28.86 13.36
N ARG A 88 -23.41 27.88 12.87
CA ARG A 88 -22.95 27.86 11.48
C ARG A 88 -24.11 27.86 10.48
N ALA A 89 -25.22 27.20 10.85
CA ALA A 89 -26.49 27.18 10.12
C ALA A 89 -27.39 28.42 10.32
N ALA A 90 -26.95 29.44 11.09
CA ALA A 90 -27.75 30.64 11.27
C ALA A 90 -27.88 31.40 9.94
N ILE A 91 -29.13 31.69 9.55
CA ILE A 91 -29.49 32.56 8.42
C ILE A 91 -29.55 34.02 8.90
N LYS A 92 -29.86 34.25 10.18
CA LYS A 92 -29.97 35.58 10.79
C LYS A 92 -29.32 35.61 12.16
N CYS A 93 -28.55 36.65 12.45
CA CYS A 93 -27.94 36.85 13.76
C CYS A 93 -28.99 37.29 14.78
N ARG A 94 -29.09 36.59 15.93
CA ARG A 94 -30.03 36.95 17.01
C ARG A 94 -29.70 38.29 17.69
N TYR A 95 -28.44 38.71 17.64
CA TYR A 95 -27.94 39.87 18.39
C TYR A 95 -28.01 41.16 17.58
N CYS A 96 -27.44 41.17 16.36
CA CYS A 96 -27.44 42.35 15.49
C CYS A 96 -28.55 42.34 14.43
N GLY A 97 -29.25 41.22 14.24
CA GLY A 97 -30.32 41.10 13.25
C GLY A 97 -29.86 41.00 11.80
N ALA A 98 -28.56 40.95 11.53
CA ALA A 98 -28.04 40.84 10.16
C ALA A 98 -28.27 39.45 9.54
N ASP A 99 -28.57 39.42 8.25
CA ASP A 99 -28.66 38.18 7.47
C ASP A 99 -27.25 37.69 7.10
N VAL A 100 -27.01 36.40 7.35
CA VAL A 100 -25.68 35.75 7.35
C VAL A 100 -25.70 34.40 6.59
N SER A 101 -26.74 34.17 5.78
CA SER A 101 -26.78 33.09 4.78
C SER A 101 -25.68 33.34 3.75
N ALA A 102 -24.81 32.34 3.57
CA ALA A 102 -23.53 32.46 2.89
C ALA A 102 -23.61 33.16 1.52
N SER A 103 -22.73 34.14 1.33
CA SER A 103 -22.25 34.57 0.02
C SER A 103 -21.55 33.39 -0.66
N GLU A 104 -22.26 32.68 -1.53
CA GLU A 104 -21.69 31.69 -2.44
C GLU A 104 -21.43 32.33 -3.81
N VAL A 105 -20.28 32.96 -4.00
CA VAL A 105 -19.66 33.37 -5.29
C VAL A 105 -18.16 33.51 -5.00
N SER A 106 -17.16 32.97 -5.67
CA SER A 106 -16.88 32.12 -6.84
C SER A 106 -15.48 31.53 -6.54
N ASP A 107 -15.05 30.33 -6.91
CA ASP A 107 -14.54 30.00 -8.24
C ASP A 107 -14.08 28.53 -8.22
N GLN A 108 -14.73 27.68 -9.00
CA GLN A 108 -14.17 26.42 -9.48
C GLN A 108 -14.32 26.41 -10.99
N ARG A 109 -13.35 26.98 -11.73
CA ARG A 109 -13.10 26.68 -13.16
C ARG A 109 -11.62 26.93 -13.51
N ALA A 110 -11.06 26.01 -14.30
CA ALA A 110 -9.69 25.93 -14.86
C ALA A 110 -8.62 25.48 -13.84
N ILE A 111 -7.86 24.40 -14.03
CA ILE A 111 -7.18 23.95 -15.26
C ILE A 111 -7.11 22.41 -15.26
N GLU A 112 -7.84 21.78 -16.18
CA GLU A 112 -7.45 20.50 -16.79
C GLU A 112 -6.86 20.88 -18.16
N GLU A 113 -5.80 20.18 -18.57
CA GLU A 113 -5.20 20.11 -19.93
C GLU A 113 -3.78 20.70 -20.11
N SER A 114 -2.92 19.85 -20.69
CA SER A 114 -1.51 20.06 -21.09
C SER A 114 -0.49 19.90 -19.94
N THR A 115 0.44 18.94 -19.95
CA THR A 115 1.38 18.65 -21.04
C THR A 115 1.86 17.19 -21.01
N ASN A 116 1.67 16.55 -22.15
CA ASN A 116 2.29 15.30 -22.60
C ASN A 116 3.81 15.46 -22.80
N SER A 117 4.52 14.31 -22.87
CA SER A 117 5.93 14.09 -23.23
C SER A 117 6.85 13.88 -22.02
N TYR A 118 7.69 12.84 -21.91
CA TYR A 118 8.37 12.08 -22.95
C TYR A 118 9.07 10.81 -22.35
N ILE A 119 9.11 9.73 -23.15
CA ILE A 119 10.14 8.67 -23.28
C ILE A 119 10.36 7.63 -22.16
N SER A 120 9.99 6.39 -22.49
CA SER A 120 10.67 5.15 -22.11
C SER A 120 11.97 4.94 -22.90
N PRO A 121 13.02 4.33 -22.32
CA PRO A 121 13.96 3.56 -23.11
C PRO A 121 13.91 2.08 -22.77
N GLU A 122 13.64 1.33 -23.82
CA GLU A 122 13.80 -0.09 -24.00
C GLU A 122 15.21 -0.36 -24.54
N TRP A 123 16.23 -0.55 -23.70
CA TRP A 123 17.53 -1.17 -24.08
C TRP A 123 18.56 -1.23 -22.93
N LEU A 124 18.58 -2.26 -22.07
CA LEU A 124 19.91 -2.76 -21.67
C LEU A 124 19.88 -4.28 -21.52
N SER A 125 20.39 -4.90 -22.58
CA SER A 125 20.63 -6.31 -22.79
C SER A 125 21.59 -6.94 -21.77
N GLU A 126 21.19 -8.13 -21.30
CA GLU A 126 21.98 -9.36 -21.06
C GLU A 126 23.49 -9.26 -20.72
N ARG A 127 23.93 -9.83 -19.59
CA ARG A 127 24.32 -11.25 -19.37
C ARG A 127 25.05 -11.44 -18.02
N VAL A 128 24.64 -12.50 -17.30
CA VAL A 128 25.48 -13.53 -16.64
C VAL A 128 26.53 -13.09 -15.60
N GLU A 129 26.31 -13.43 -14.32
CA GLU A 129 26.97 -14.57 -13.63
C GLU A 129 26.82 -14.47 -12.09
N SER A 130 26.74 -15.64 -11.43
CA SER A 130 27.10 -15.88 -10.03
C SER A 130 26.09 -15.63 -8.89
N SER A 131 25.15 -16.57 -8.83
CA SER A 131 24.66 -17.28 -7.64
C SER A 131 25.53 -17.17 -6.37
N ARG A 132 24.99 -16.48 -5.33
CA ARG A 132 25.06 -16.76 -3.87
C ARG A 132 24.76 -15.53 -3.02
N ALA A 133 24.98 -14.32 -3.55
CA ALA A 133 24.70 -13.07 -2.81
C ALA A 133 23.20 -12.78 -2.65
N ALA A 134 22.36 -13.15 -3.63
CA ALA A 134 20.92 -12.85 -3.63
C ALA A 134 20.14 -13.52 -2.48
N TYR A 135 20.57 -14.70 -2.01
CA TYR A 135 19.92 -15.40 -0.90
C TYR A 135 20.15 -14.75 0.47
N LEU A 136 21.16 -13.89 0.60
CA LEU A 136 21.42 -13.11 1.83
C LEU A 136 20.90 -11.67 1.75
N ILE A 137 20.86 -11.09 0.54
CA ILE A 137 20.36 -9.73 0.32
C ILE A 137 18.84 -9.68 0.50
N LEU A 138 18.10 -10.71 0.06
CA LEU A 138 16.64 -10.72 0.17
C LEU A 138 16.13 -10.68 1.62
N PRO A 139 16.60 -11.53 2.56
CA PRO A 139 16.16 -11.45 3.95
C PRO A 139 16.68 -10.18 4.65
N THR A 140 17.88 -9.69 4.34
CA THR A 140 18.41 -8.46 4.96
C THR A 140 17.68 -7.21 4.50
N VAL A 141 17.33 -7.11 3.22
CA VAL A 141 16.50 -6.01 2.70
C VAL A 141 15.09 -6.07 3.27
N ILE A 142 14.50 -7.27 3.40
CA ILE A 142 13.17 -7.44 4.01
C ILE A 142 13.20 -7.03 5.49
N VAL A 143 14.20 -7.48 6.25
CA VAL A 143 14.37 -7.11 7.67
C VAL A 143 14.63 -5.61 7.82
N CYS A 144 15.48 -5.02 6.97
CA CYS A 144 15.71 -3.57 6.95
C CYS A 144 14.44 -2.80 6.60
N PHE A 145 13.64 -3.25 5.63
CA PHE A 145 12.36 -2.60 5.29
C PHE A 145 11.36 -2.69 6.43
N ILE A 146 11.26 -3.83 7.11
CA ILE A 146 10.39 -4.02 8.27
C ILE A 146 10.85 -3.11 9.41
N LEU A 147 12.15 -3.06 9.71
CA LEU A 147 12.70 -2.19 10.74
C LEU A 147 12.48 -0.71 10.44
N ILE A 148 12.76 -0.27 9.20
CA ILE A 148 12.54 1.12 8.79
C ILE A 148 11.05 1.49 8.86
N PHE A 149 10.15 0.60 8.46
CA PHE A 149 8.69 0.84 8.55
C PHE A 149 8.21 0.97 9.99
N PHE A 150 8.74 0.17 10.92
CA PHE A 150 8.42 0.25 12.34
C PHE A 150 9.03 1.50 13.01
N LEU A 151 10.30 1.83 12.68
CA LEU A 151 10.98 3.02 13.20
C LEU A 151 10.40 4.32 12.68
N SER A 152 9.89 4.34 11.43
CA SER A 152 9.22 5.52 10.87
C SER A 152 7.86 5.83 11.50
N LYS A 153 7.33 4.93 12.35
CA LYS A 153 6.01 5.04 12.95
C LYS A 153 6.03 5.26 14.46
N MET A 154 7.22 5.32 15.05
CA MET A 154 7.49 5.64 16.45
C MET A 154 7.90 7.11 16.55
#